data_AF-A0A4Z0ABZ2-F1
#
_entry.id   AF-A0A4Z0ABZ2-F1
#
_cell.length_a   1.000
_cell.length_b   1.000
_cell.length_c   1.000
_cell.angle_alpha   90.00
_cell.angle_beta   90.00
_cell.angle_gamma   90.00
#
_symmetry.space_group_name_H-M   'P 1'
#
loop_
_entity.id
_entity.type
_entity.pdbx_description
1 polymer ?
#
loop_
_entity_poly.entity_id
_entity_poly.type
_entity_poly.pdbx_seq_one_letter_code
_entity_poly.pdbx_strand_id
1 'polypeptide(L)'
;MPRPRSLRSLAINTSHAKRSGSPGGPPSPTFSDVTNASAMNFGENGPAKIITRADLKASMQAYDTMLNSCAAYRSALMNMSRVTAAFADAMETCAGLKGPSYEQGTRLQAASGLHHLIGNHWHVLADSLDKNFEKPLRQHLETYRTIVTERSASYEKTLREKSHIIRETEKKNMNRKERNLQSFREALSVLQRQVDDLDELKAHHYEEIIEHEEEVWDVVQGKICLAVRSTLDVFDRFTAKASDPVIEPMLQSVPDPFDSPVLFTEPALGHAPARHK
;
A
#
# COMPACT_ATOMS: atom_id res chain seq x y z
N MET A 1 14.14 19.80 14.35
CA MET A 1 15.10 19.06 13.52
C MET A 1 15.99 18.20 14.41
N PRO A 2 16.07 16.88 14.20
CA PRO A 2 17.17 16.07 14.72
C PRO A 2 18.00 15.48 13.57
N ARG A 3 19.32 15.75 13.60
CA ARG A 3 20.34 15.09 12.76
C ARG A 3 20.73 13.73 13.37
N PRO A 4 21.23 12.79 12.54
CA PRO A 4 21.15 11.35 12.79
C PRO A 4 22.30 10.79 13.64
N ARG A 5 22.01 9.70 14.35
CA ARG A 5 22.98 8.91 15.13
C ARG A 5 23.77 7.98 14.21
N SER A 6 25.08 8.14 14.26
CA SER A 6 26.11 7.24 13.72
C SER A 6 26.14 5.92 14.50
N LEU A 7 26.17 4.78 13.78
CA LEU A 7 26.58 3.48 14.33
C LEU A 7 27.71 2.88 13.47
N ARG A 8 28.91 3.32 13.85
CA ARG A 8 30.19 2.61 13.93
C ARG A 8 30.22 1.13 13.48
N SER A 9 30.98 0.91 12.41
CA SER A 9 31.89 -0.21 12.09
C SER A 9 31.82 -1.50 12.91
N LEU A 10 31.53 -2.62 12.25
CA LEU A 10 31.93 -3.95 12.67
C LEU A 10 32.80 -4.58 11.59
N ALA A 11 34.11 -4.52 11.85
CA ALA A 11 35.13 -5.23 11.11
C ALA A 11 35.24 -6.68 11.62
N ILE A 12 35.20 -7.61 10.67
CA ILE A 12 36.06 -8.79 10.49
C ILE A 12 36.30 -9.71 11.71
N ASN A 13 35.81 -10.95 11.62
CA ASN A 13 36.57 -12.09 12.10
C ASN A 13 36.31 -13.34 11.24
N THR A 14 37.19 -13.61 10.27
CA THR A 14 37.24 -14.87 9.52
C THR A 14 38.36 -15.73 10.11
N SER A 15 37.98 -16.75 10.86
CA SER A 15 38.92 -17.72 11.43
C SER A 15 39.51 -18.61 10.33
N HIS A 16 40.84 -18.49 10.21
CA HIS A 16 41.77 -19.28 9.42
C HIS A 16 41.67 -20.80 9.69
N ALA A 17 41.56 -21.59 8.62
CA ALA A 17 42.06 -22.97 8.58
C ALA A 17 42.95 -23.14 7.32
N LYS A 18 44.26 -23.22 7.55
CA LYS A 18 45.28 -23.47 6.52
C LYS A 18 45.30 -24.96 6.13
N ARG A 19 45.20 -25.26 4.83
CA ARG A 19 46.01 -26.30 4.18
C ARG A 19 46.45 -25.84 2.78
N SER A 20 47.67 -26.22 2.46
CA SER A 20 48.61 -25.71 1.45
C SER A 20 48.38 -26.22 0.01
N GLY A 21 48.69 -25.38 -0.99
CA GLY A 21 49.30 -25.85 -2.25
C GLY A 21 48.79 -25.25 -3.57
N SER A 22 49.30 -24.06 -3.96
CA SER A 22 49.61 -23.56 -5.34
C SER A 22 49.26 -22.07 -5.54
N PRO A 23 50.05 -21.30 -6.32
CA PRO A 23 49.81 -19.88 -6.57
C PRO A 23 48.79 -19.70 -7.71
N GLY A 24 47.51 -19.64 -7.37
CA GLY A 24 46.42 -19.29 -8.29
C GLY A 24 45.84 -17.94 -7.91
N GLY A 25 45.60 -17.09 -8.91
CA GLY A 25 45.09 -15.72 -8.78
C GLY A 25 43.77 -15.56 -8.01
N PRO A 26 43.25 -14.33 -7.92
CA PRO A 26 42.04 -14.05 -7.14
C PRO A 26 40.90 -14.98 -7.60
N PRO A 27 40.13 -15.55 -6.65
CA PRO A 27 39.04 -16.45 -7.00
C PRO A 27 38.07 -15.72 -7.95
N SER A 28 37.77 -16.35 -9.09
CA SER A 28 36.74 -15.87 -10.01
C SER A 28 35.42 -15.69 -9.25
N PRO A 29 34.62 -14.65 -9.57
CA PRO A 29 33.38 -14.34 -8.89
C PRO A 29 32.30 -15.33 -9.33
N THR A 30 32.43 -16.59 -8.95
CA THR A 30 31.45 -17.62 -9.22
C THR A 30 30.51 -17.70 -8.02
N PHE A 31 29.27 -17.24 -8.23
CA PHE A 31 28.05 -17.64 -7.52
C PHE A 31 28.18 -17.90 -6.00
N SER A 32 27.78 -16.91 -5.21
CA SER A 32 27.19 -17.19 -3.90
C SER A 32 25.70 -16.82 -3.99
N ASP A 33 24.85 -17.78 -3.65
CA ASP A 33 23.38 -17.86 -3.80
C ASP A 33 22.54 -16.77 -3.10
N VAL A 34 23.08 -15.57 -2.92
CA VAL A 34 22.31 -14.40 -2.53
C VAL A 34 22.85 -13.23 -3.33
N THR A 35 22.27 -12.99 -4.51
CA THR A 35 22.46 -11.72 -5.21
C THR A 35 21.84 -10.65 -4.31
N ASN A 36 22.65 -10.09 -3.41
CA ASN A 36 22.27 -8.90 -2.67
C ASN A 36 22.07 -7.80 -3.71
N ALA A 37 20.82 -7.51 -4.03
CA ALA A 37 20.43 -6.46 -4.96
C ALA A 37 21.15 -5.13 -4.64
N SER A 38 21.38 -4.85 -3.36
CA SER A 38 22.11 -3.66 -2.87
C SER A 38 23.62 -3.66 -3.14
N ALA A 39 24.21 -4.74 -3.66
CA ALA A 39 25.63 -4.87 -3.99
C ALA A 39 25.91 -4.83 -5.50
N MET A 40 24.87 -4.74 -6.35
CA MET A 40 25.04 -4.60 -7.80
C MET A 40 25.22 -3.12 -8.15
N ASN A 41 26.44 -2.74 -8.53
CA ASN A 41 26.74 -1.41 -9.04
C ASN A 41 26.53 -1.42 -10.56
N PHE A 42 25.33 -1.00 -10.99
CA PHE A 42 24.94 -0.98 -12.41
C PHE A 42 25.58 0.16 -13.24
N GLY A 43 26.57 0.86 -12.69
CA GLY A 43 27.22 1.99 -13.36
C GLY A 43 26.34 3.23 -13.46
N GLU A 44 26.79 4.22 -14.22
CA GLU A 44 26.15 5.54 -14.35
C GLU A 44 24.80 5.49 -15.10
N ASN A 45 24.56 4.41 -15.87
CA ASN A 45 23.33 4.15 -16.63
C ASN A 45 22.45 3.05 -16.00
N GLY A 46 22.69 2.73 -14.72
CA GLY A 46 21.91 1.71 -14.01
C GLY A 46 20.50 2.18 -13.61
N PRO A 47 19.55 1.25 -13.36
CA PRO A 47 18.22 1.60 -12.90
C PRO A 47 18.27 2.40 -11.58
N ALA A 48 17.50 3.50 -11.51
CA ALA A 48 17.54 4.45 -10.40
C ALA A 48 17.12 3.86 -9.04
N LYS A 49 16.34 2.77 -9.07
CA LYS A 49 15.86 2.05 -7.89
C LYS A 49 15.79 0.57 -8.19
N ILE A 50 16.19 -0.29 -7.26
CA ILE A 50 16.08 -1.74 -7.46
C ILE A 50 14.88 -2.22 -6.65
N ILE A 51 13.95 -2.90 -7.32
CA ILE A 51 12.79 -3.55 -6.70
C ILE A 51 13.09 -5.05 -6.63
N THR A 52 13.16 -5.58 -5.41
CA THR A 52 13.47 -6.98 -5.18
C THR A 52 12.21 -7.85 -5.23
N ARG A 53 12.40 -9.16 -5.32
CA ARG A 53 11.29 -10.13 -5.21
C ARG A 53 10.54 -10.02 -3.87
N ALA A 54 11.24 -9.65 -2.80
CA ALA A 54 10.61 -9.43 -1.50
C ALA A 54 9.71 -8.19 -1.53
N ASP A 55 10.15 -7.13 -2.22
CA ASP A 55 9.37 -5.90 -2.39
C ASP A 55 8.11 -6.17 -3.22
N LEU A 56 8.21 -6.87 -4.35
CA LEU A 56 7.04 -7.25 -5.16
C LEU A 56 6.03 -8.09 -4.36
N LYS A 57 6.51 -9.00 -3.51
CA LYS A 57 5.64 -9.77 -2.62
C LYS A 57 4.94 -8.87 -1.60
N ALA A 58 5.67 -7.91 -1.03
CA ALA A 58 5.11 -6.94 -0.09
C ALA A 58 4.08 -6.04 -0.77
N SER A 59 4.35 -5.57 -1.99
CA SER A 59 3.41 -4.78 -2.82
C SER A 59 2.10 -5.53 -3.06
N MET A 60 2.17 -6.79 -3.53
CA MET A 60 0.98 -7.62 -3.73
C MET A 60 0.19 -7.85 -2.43
N GLN A 61 0.88 -8.05 -1.30
CA GLN A 61 0.24 -8.25 -0.01
C GLN A 61 -0.43 -6.96 0.50
N ALA A 62 0.22 -5.81 0.35
CA ALA A 62 -0.33 -4.52 0.74
C ALA A 62 -1.58 -4.19 -0.10
N TYR A 63 -1.52 -4.44 -1.41
CA TYR A 63 -2.66 -4.28 -2.32
C TYR A 63 -3.83 -5.19 -1.90
N ASP A 64 -3.59 -6.49 -1.67
CA ASP A 64 -4.65 -7.40 -1.22
C ASP A 64 -5.28 -6.97 0.12
N THR A 65 -4.44 -6.52 1.06
CA THR A 65 -4.88 -6.01 2.37
C THR A 65 -5.76 -4.76 2.23
N MET A 66 -5.41 -3.85 1.33
CA MET A 66 -6.22 -2.67 1.02
C MET A 66 -7.61 -3.08 0.50
N LEU A 67 -7.68 -4.05 -0.41
CA LEU A 67 -8.95 -4.53 -0.96
C LEU A 67 -9.82 -5.22 0.10
N ASN A 68 -9.21 -6.02 0.98
CA ASN A 68 -9.93 -6.65 2.08
C ASN A 68 -10.44 -5.63 3.10
N SER A 69 -9.66 -4.58 3.37
CA SER A 69 -10.08 -3.47 4.23
C SER A 69 -11.24 -2.68 3.60
N CYS A 70 -11.20 -2.45 2.28
CA CYS A 70 -12.31 -1.84 1.55
C CYS A 70 -13.60 -2.69 1.60
N ALA A 71 -13.48 -4.02 1.46
CA ALA A 71 -14.63 -4.91 1.56
C ALA A 71 -15.28 -4.86 2.96
N ALA A 72 -14.46 -4.83 4.03
CA ALA A 72 -14.93 -4.65 5.39
C ALA A 72 -15.60 -3.27 5.60
N TYR A 73 -14.98 -2.21 5.09
CA TYR A 73 -15.55 -0.86 5.12
C TYR A 73 -16.92 -0.79 4.43
N ARG A 74 -17.06 -1.42 3.26
CA ARG A 74 -18.33 -1.53 2.54
C ARG A 74 -19.40 -2.28 3.35
N SER A 75 -19.03 -3.37 4.02
CA SER A 75 -19.95 -4.10 4.91
C SER A 75 -20.44 -3.20 6.05
N ALA A 76 -19.54 -2.41 6.64
CA ALA A 76 -19.90 -1.43 7.66
C ALA A 76 -20.84 -0.35 7.12
N LEU A 77 -20.61 0.18 5.91
CA LEU A 77 -21.51 1.15 5.26
C LEU A 77 -22.91 0.58 5.01
N MET A 78 -23.00 -0.68 4.59
CA MET A 78 -24.29 -1.36 4.41
C MET A 78 -25.02 -1.55 5.73
N ASN A 79 -24.30 -1.86 6.80
CA ASN A 79 -24.89 -1.92 8.14
C ASN A 79 -25.34 -0.54 8.61
N MET A 80 -24.51 0.49 8.43
CA MET A 80 -24.83 1.89 8.72
C MET A 80 -26.12 2.33 8.01
N SER A 81 -26.27 1.99 6.72
CA SER A 81 -27.49 2.25 5.97
C SER A 81 -28.74 1.69 6.68
N ARG A 82 -28.70 0.41 7.08
CA ARG A 82 -29.81 -0.27 7.75
C ARG A 82 -30.12 0.31 9.12
N VAL A 83 -29.12 0.50 9.98
CA VAL A 83 -29.34 1.01 11.34
C VAL A 83 -29.76 2.48 11.33
N THR A 84 -29.30 3.27 10.36
CA THR A 84 -29.73 4.66 10.20
C THR A 84 -31.20 4.71 9.76
N ALA A 85 -31.62 3.84 8.84
CA ALA A 85 -33.04 3.75 8.45
C ALA A 85 -33.93 3.33 9.63
N ALA A 86 -33.54 2.32 10.41
CA ALA A 86 -34.30 1.91 11.59
C ALA A 86 -34.40 3.01 12.66
N PHE A 87 -33.34 3.83 12.82
CA PHE A 87 -33.39 5.00 13.69
C PHE A 87 -34.36 6.06 13.17
N ALA A 88 -34.39 6.28 11.85
CA ALA A 88 -35.34 7.18 11.20
C ALA A 88 -36.80 6.71 11.35
N ASP A 89 -37.06 5.40 11.20
CA ASP A 89 -38.39 4.82 11.41
C ASP A 89 -38.89 5.05 12.86
N ALA A 90 -37.98 4.95 13.84
CA ALA A 90 -38.31 5.23 15.24
C ALA A 90 -38.67 6.72 15.45
N MET A 91 -37.95 7.64 14.81
CA MET A 91 -38.25 9.07 14.86
C MET A 91 -39.60 9.40 14.22
N GLU A 92 -39.94 8.77 13.08
CA GLU A 92 -41.25 8.91 12.43
C GLU A 92 -42.37 8.38 13.33
N THR A 93 -42.15 7.24 13.98
CA THR A 93 -43.10 6.69 14.95
C THR A 93 -43.35 7.67 16.10
N CYS A 94 -42.29 8.30 16.63
CA CYS A 94 -42.42 9.35 17.65
C CYS A 94 -43.16 10.58 17.13
N ALA A 95 -42.90 11.01 15.89
CA ALA A 95 -43.57 12.16 15.26
C ALA A 95 -45.08 11.93 15.10
N GLY A 96 -45.51 10.68 14.86
CA GLY A 96 -46.92 10.30 14.71
C GLY A 96 -47.71 10.14 16.01
N LEU A 97 -47.07 10.26 17.18
CA LEU A 97 -47.77 10.16 18.46
C LEU A 97 -48.63 11.40 18.73
N LYS A 98 -49.67 11.25 19.55
CA LYS A 98 -50.53 12.37 19.98
C LYS A 98 -49.87 13.30 21.01
N GLY A 99 -48.74 12.89 21.57
CA GLY A 99 -48.05 13.59 22.66
C GLY A 99 -47.26 14.83 22.20
N PRO A 100 -46.42 14.73 21.16
CA PRO A 100 -45.70 15.88 20.62
C PRO A 100 -46.62 17.01 20.17
N SER A 101 -46.20 18.26 20.38
CA SER A 101 -46.82 19.41 19.72
C SER A 101 -46.61 19.34 18.21
N TYR A 102 -47.39 20.13 17.45
CA TYR A 102 -47.24 20.22 16.00
C TYR A 102 -45.79 20.51 15.59
N GLU A 103 -45.14 21.49 16.23
CA GLU A 103 -43.74 21.81 15.95
C GLU A 103 -42.77 20.67 16.27
N GLN A 104 -42.97 19.98 17.40
CA GLN A 104 -42.14 18.84 17.79
C GLN A 104 -42.30 17.67 16.81
N GLY A 105 -43.53 17.37 16.40
CA GLY A 105 -43.82 16.34 15.39
C GLY A 105 -43.19 16.69 14.04
N THR A 106 -43.31 17.94 13.58
CA THR A 106 -42.68 18.40 12.32
C THR A 106 -41.16 18.29 12.36
N ARG A 107 -40.52 18.69 13.47
CA ARG A 107 -39.05 18.58 13.63
C ARG A 107 -38.58 17.12 13.67
N LEU A 108 -39.30 16.24 14.37
CA LEU A 108 -39.00 14.80 14.40
C LEU A 108 -39.16 14.16 13.02
N GLN A 109 -40.20 14.54 12.26
CA GLN A 109 -40.39 14.06 10.89
C GLN A 109 -39.28 14.56 9.96
N ALA A 110 -38.86 15.82 10.08
CA ALA A 110 -37.75 16.35 9.29
C ALA A 110 -36.41 15.66 9.61
N ALA A 111 -36.13 15.40 10.90
CA ALA A 111 -34.97 14.62 11.32
C ALA A 111 -35.01 13.17 10.79
N SER A 112 -36.16 12.50 10.86
CA SER A 112 -36.36 11.18 10.26
C SER A 112 -36.04 11.19 8.76
N GLY A 113 -36.61 12.14 8.00
CA GLY A 113 -36.36 12.29 6.57
C GLY A 113 -34.87 12.50 6.24
N LEU A 114 -34.16 13.31 7.04
CA LEU A 114 -32.71 13.50 6.89
C LEU A 114 -31.95 12.19 7.13
N HIS A 115 -32.28 11.43 8.17
CA HIS A 115 -31.62 10.16 8.47
C HIS A 115 -31.92 9.07 7.43
N HIS A 116 -33.12 9.01 6.84
CA HIS A 116 -33.39 8.15 5.69
C HIS A 116 -32.51 8.52 4.48
N LEU A 117 -32.35 9.81 4.20
CA LEU A 117 -31.46 10.28 3.14
C LEU A 117 -30.01 9.87 3.40
N ILE A 118 -29.53 10.04 4.63
CA ILE A 118 -28.19 9.60 5.07
C ILE A 118 -28.02 8.09 4.87
N GLY A 119 -28.98 7.28 5.34
CA GLY A 119 -28.98 5.84 5.16
C GLY A 119 -28.92 5.41 3.69
N ASN A 120 -29.68 6.08 2.81
CA ASN A 120 -29.67 5.83 1.37
C ASN A 120 -28.31 6.15 0.74
N HIS A 121 -27.67 7.25 1.14
CA HIS A 121 -26.36 7.59 0.60
C HIS A 121 -25.24 6.67 1.10
N TRP A 122 -25.32 6.12 2.32
CA TRP A 122 -24.40 5.05 2.73
C TRP A 122 -24.51 3.82 1.83
N HIS A 123 -25.73 3.45 1.44
CA HIS A 123 -25.94 2.36 0.49
C HIS A 123 -25.35 2.68 -0.90
N VAL A 124 -25.60 3.88 -1.43
CA VAL A 124 -25.04 4.32 -2.72
C VAL A 124 -23.50 4.35 -2.68
N LEU A 125 -22.90 4.84 -1.59
CA LEU A 125 -21.45 4.83 -1.42
C LEU A 125 -20.90 3.40 -1.43
N ALA A 126 -21.53 2.49 -0.67
CA ALA A 126 -21.16 1.09 -0.62
C ALA A 126 -21.21 0.43 -2.01
N ASP A 127 -22.27 0.68 -2.79
CA ASP A 127 -22.43 0.15 -4.15
C ASP A 127 -21.42 0.75 -5.14
N SER A 128 -21.14 2.05 -5.03
CA SER A 128 -20.11 2.72 -5.85
C SER A 128 -18.73 2.14 -5.58
N LEU A 129 -18.38 1.89 -4.30
CA LEU A 129 -17.12 1.27 -3.93
C LEU A 129 -17.04 -0.19 -4.41
N ASP A 130 -18.12 -0.96 -4.40
CA ASP A 130 -18.12 -2.32 -4.95
C ASP A 130 -17.83 -2.31 -6.47
N LYS A 131 -18.60 -1.53 -7.22
CA LYS A 131 -18.61 -1.57 -8.68
C LYS A 131 -17.43 -0.84 -9.32
N ASN A 132 -17.06 0.31 -8.79
CA ASN A 132 -16.11 1.21 -9.44
C ASN A 132 -14.70 1.14 -8.84
N PHE A 133 -14.56 0.59 -7.64
CA PHE A 133 -13.29 0.48 -6.91
C PHE A 133 -12.88 -0.98 -6.68
N GLU A 134 -13.63 -1.75 -5.90
CA GLU A 134 -13.25 -3.09 -5.44
C GLU A 134 -13.14 -4.09 -6.60
N LYS A 135 -14.20 -4.24 -7.41
CA LYS A 135 -14.23 -5.21 -8.52
C LYS A 135 -13.13 -4.95 -9.57
N PRO A 136 -12.95 -3.72 -10.10
CA PRO A 136 -11.90 -3.46 -11.07
C PRO A 136 -10.50 -3.68 -10.50
N LEU A 137 -10.25 -3.27 -9.25
CA LEU A 137 -8.94 -3.45 -8.63
C LEU A 137 -8.64 -4.92 -8.28
N ARG A 138 -9.66 -5.73 -7.94
CA ARG A 138 -9.48 -7.19 -7.77
C ARG A 138 -9.04 -7.85 -9.08
N GLN A 139 -9.69 -7.51 -10.19
CA GLN A 139 -9.28 -8.01 -11.51
C GLN A 139 -7.85 -7.57 -11.84
N HIS A 140 -7.54 -6.29 -11.62
CA HIS A 140 -6.20 -5.75 -11.84
C HIS A 140 -5.13 -6.42 -10.98
N LEU A 141 -5.42 -6.72 -9.71
CA LEU A 141 -4.51 -7.43 -8.81
C LEU A 141 -4.20 -8.84 -9.32
N GLU A 142 -5.18 -9.54 -9.89
CA GLU A 142 -4.96 -10.87 -10.46
C GLU A 142 -4.09 -10.82 -11.72
N THR A 143 -4.31 -9.81 -12.57
CA THR A 143 -3.44 -9.53 -13.71
C THR A 143 -2.01 -9.20 -13.24
N TYR A 144 -1.85 -8.35 -12.23
CA TYR A 144 -0.55 -8.02 -11.65
C TYR A 144 0.19 -9.26 -11.13
N ARG A 145 -0.48 -10.14 -10.36
CA ARG A 145 0.08 -11.41 -9.89
C ARG A 145 0.56 -12.30 -11.04
N THR A 146 -0.24 -12.39 -12.10
CA THR A 146 0.08 -13.20 -13.27
C THR A 146 1.31 -12.65 -13.98
N ILE A 147 1.35 -11.35 -14.26
CA ILE A 147 2.47 -10.69 -14.95
C ILE A 147 3.76 -10.83 -14.14
N VAL A 148 3.73 -10.56 -12.83
CA VAL A 148 4.92 -10.71 -11.96
C VAL A 148 5.43 -12.16 -11.98
N THR A 149 4.52 -13.14 -11.92
CA THR A 149 4.90 -14.55 -11.95
C THR A 149 5.51 -14.94 -13.28
N GLU A 150 4.89 -14.57 -14.41
CA GLU A 150 5.37 -14.86 -15.75
C GLU A 150 6.72 -14.20 -16.04
N ARG A 151 6.87 -12.90 -15.74
CA ARG A 151 8.13 -12.17 -15.91
C ARG A 151 9.24 -12.75 -15.06
N SER A 152 8.95 -13.10 -13.80
CA SER A 152 9.95 -13.71 -12.92
C SER A 152 10.42 -15.09 -13.42
N ALA A 153 9.50 -15.91 -13.96
CA ALA A 153 9.83 -17.22 -14.51
C ALA A 153 10.62 -17.12 -15.82
N SER A 154 10.25 -16.18 -16.69
CA SER A 154 10.97 -15.90 -17.94
C SER A 154 12.40 -15.43 -17.67
N TYR A 155 12.57 -14.45 -16.78
CA TYR A 155 13.88 -13.95 -16.35
C TYR A 155 14.74 -15.05 -15.72
N GLU A 156 14.17 -15.87 -14.85
CA GLU A 156 14.93 -16.96 -14.21
C GLU A 156 15.38 -18.00 -15.25
N LYS A 157 14.56 -18.28 -16.27
CA LYS A 157 14.92 -19.19 -17.37
C LYS A 157 16.08 -18.64 -18.20
N THR A 158 15.99 -17.40 -18.66
CA THR A 158 17.04 -16.77 -19.49
C THR A 158 18.34 -16.61 -18.71
N LEU A 159 18.25 -16.26 -17.42
CA LEU A 159 19.40 -16.17 -16.53
C LEU A 159 20.10 -17.53 -16.36
N ARG A 160 19.35 -18.62 -16.18
CA ARG A 160 19.90 -19.98 -16.08
C ARG A 160 20.58 -20.42 -17.38
N GLU A 161 19.97 -20.14 -18.53
CA GLU A 161 20.54 -20.46 -19.85
C GLU A 161 21.87 -19.72 -20.09
N LYS A 162 21.90 -18.40 -19.87
CA LYS A 162 23.13 -17.59 -19.97
C LYS A 162 24.21 -18.07 -18.99
N SER A 163 23.83 -18.37 -17.74
CA SER A 163 24.74 -18.91 -16.72
C SER A 163 25.31 -20.28 -17.11
N HIS A 164 24.51 -21.13 -17.74
CA HIS A 164 24.97 -22.44 -18.22
C HIS A 164 26.00 -22.29 -19.34
N ILE A 165 25.76 -21.38 -20.30
CA ILE A 165 26.69 -21.08 -21.40
C ILE A 165 28.03 -20.55 -20.85
N ILE A 166 28.01 -19.68 -19.85
CA ILE A 166 29.22 -19.17 -19.20
C ILE A 166 30.00 -20.31 -18.53
N ARG A 167 29.33 -21.20 -17.79
CA ARG A 167 30.00 -22.35 -17.15
C ARG A 167 30.59 -23.32 -18.17
N GLU A 168 29.90 -23.56 -19.27
CA GLU A 168 30.42 -24.41 -20.34
C GLU A 168 31.66 -23.80 -21.00
N THR A 169 31.65 -22.50 -21.28
CA THR A 169 32.79 -21.81 -21.90
C THR A 169 33.97 -21.72 -20.94
N GLU A 170 33.73 -21.44 -19.65
CA GLU A 170 34.74 -21.50 -18.59
C GLU A 170 35.39 -22.89 -18.50
N LYS A 171 34.59 -23.96 -18.47
CA LYS A 171 35.08 -25.35 -18.42
C LYS A 171 35.85 -25.73 -19.69
N LYS A 172 35.38 -25.32 -20.87
CA LYS A 172 36.07 -25.56 -22.16
C LYS A 172 37.41 -24.82 -22.21
N ASN A 173 37.50 -23.63 -21.63
CA ASN A 173 38.75 -22.87 -21.52
C ASN A 173 39.72 -23.45 -20.50
N MET A 174 39.24 -23.93 -19.36
CA MET A 174 40.08 -24.52 -18.31
C MET A 174 40.69 -25.88 -18.72
N ASN A 175 40.01 -26.65 -19.58
CA ASN A 175 40.46 -27.98 -20.02
C ASN A 175 41.47 -27.96 -21.19
N ARG A 176 41.81 -26.80 -21.76
CA ARG A 176 42.81 -26.69 -22.83
C ARG A 176 44.23 -26.73 -22.25
N LYS A 177 44.96 -27.82 -22.53
CA LYS A 177 46.33 -28.08 -22.02
C LYS A 177 47.45 -27.33 -22.76
N GLU A 178 47.23 -26.91 -24.01
CA GLU A 178 48.22 -26.15 -24.80
C GLU A 178 47.93 -24.65 -24.73
N ARG A 179 48.84 -23.91 -24.10
CA ARG A 179 48.65 -22.51 -23.70
C ARG A 179 49.18 -21.55 -24.75
N ASN A 180 48.41 -21.33 -25.82
CA ASN A 180 48.66 -20.18 -26.69
C ASN A 180 48.13 -18.90 -26.01
N LEU A 181 49.00 -17.94 -25.74
CA LEU A 181 48.63 -16.65 -25.12
C LEU A 181 47.51 -15.93 -25.89
N GLN A 182 47.49 -16.11 -27.21
CA GLN A 182 46.47 -15.53 -28.09
C GLN A 182 45.09 -16.17 -27.87
N SER A 183 45.01 -17.48 -27.72
CA SER A 183 43.73 -18.17 -27.49
C SER A 183 43.16 -17.89 -26.09
N PHE A 184 44.00 -17.59 -25.10
CA PHE A 184 43.55 -17.10 -23.79
C PHE A 184 42.97 -15.67 -23.85
N ARG A 185 43.58 -14.78 -24.63
CA ARG A 185 43.04 -13.42 -24.84
C ARG A 185 41.68 -13.47 -25.54
N GLU A 186 41.55 -14.30 -26.56
CA GLU A 186 40.27 -14.52 -27.25
C GLU A 186 39.22 -15.12 -26.30
N ALA A 187 39.57 -16.15 -25.52
CA ALA A 187 38.71 -16.74 -24.51
C ALA A 187 38.22 -15.73 -23.46
N LEU A 188 39.10 -14.85 -22.95
CA LEU A 188 38.74 -13.81 -22.00
C LEU A 188 37.82 -12.76 -22.62
N SER A 189 38.06 -12.36 -23.88
CA SER A 189 37.18 -11.42 -24.59
C SER A 189 35.75 -11.98 -24.75
N VAL A 190 35.62 -13.27 -25.02
CA VAL A 190 34.31 -13.95 -25.11
C VAL A 190 33.63 -14.00 -23.75
N LEU A 191 34.37 -14.33 -22.69
CA LEU A 191 33.82 -14.42 -21.33
C LEU A 191 33.41 -13.04 -20.81
N GLN A 192 34.20 -12.00 -21.11
CA GLN A 192 33.87 -10.61 -20.80
C GLN A 192 32.57 -10.20 -21.50
N ARG A 193 32.44 -10.45 -22.81
CA ARG A 193 31.21 -10.16 -23.55
C ARG A 193 29.99 -10.90 -22.97
N GLN A 194 30.16 -12.15 -22.54
CA GLN A 194 29.07 -12.91 -21.91
C GLN A 194 28.66 -12.36 -20.53
N VAL A 195 29.60 -11.79 -19.78
CA VAL A 195 29.31 -11.10 -18.52
C VAL A 195 28.61 -9.77 -18.80
N ASP A 196 29.08 -9.00 -19.78
CA ASP A 196 28.45 -7.74 -20.19
C ASP A 196 26.99 -7.97 -20.65
N ASP A 197 26.76 -8.98 -21.51
CA ASP A 197 25.41 -9.43 -21.93
C ASP A 197 24.50 -9.78 -20.73
N LEU A 198 25.08 -10.35 -19.66
CA LEU A 198 24.34 -10.79 -18.47
C LEU A 198 24.00 -9.60 -17.57
N ASP A 199 24.88 -8.62 -17.46
CA ASP A 199 24.64 -7.39 -16.70
C ASP A 199 23.65 -6.47 -17.44
N GLU A 200 23.70 -6.40 -18.77
CA GLU A 200 22.68 -5.74 -19.59
C GLU A 200 21.28 -6.37 -19.39
N LEU A 201 21.20 -7.71 -19.41
CA LEU A 201 19.96 -8.43 -19.16
C LEU A 201 19.38 -8.14 -17.77
N LYS A 202 20.23 -8.02 -16.74
CA LYS A 202 19.78 -7.64 -15.39
C LYS A 202 19.28 -6.20 -15.34
N ALA A 203 20.00 -5.26 -15.96
CA ALA A 203 19.63 -3.86 -15.97
C ALA A 203 18.24 -3.69 -16.61
N HIS A 204 18.03 -4.30 -17.79
CA HIS A 204 16.74 -4.29 -18.47
C HIS A 204 15.61 -4.90 -17.63
N HIS A 205 15.86 -6.05 -16.98
CA HIS A 205 14.87 -6.67 -16.12
C HIS A 205 14.42 -5.76 -14.96
N TYR A 206 15.35 -5.07 -14.31
CA TYR A 206 15.01 -4.17 -13.22
C TYR A 206 14.29 -2.91 -13.71
N GLU A 207 14.64 -2.39 -14.88
CA GLU A 207 13.92 -1.29 -15.53
C GLU A 207 12.46 -1.68 -15.81
N GLU A 208 12.22 -2.82 -16.46
CA GLU A 208 10.87 -3.33 -16.73
C GLU A 208 10.04 -3.56 -15.46
N ILE A 209 10.67 -3.95 -14.35
CA ILE A 209 9.99 -4.11 -13.06
C ILE A 209 9.55 -2.75 -12.52
N ILE A 210 10.41 -1.73 -12.57
CA ILE A 210 10.08 -0.40 -12.07
C ILE A 210 8.93 0.18 -12.86
N GLU A 211 9.00 0.15 -14.19
CA GLU A 211 7.95 0.67 -15.07
C GLU A 211 6.60 0.01 -14.76
N HIS A 212 6.58 -1.32 -14.65
CA HIS A 212 5.35 -2.03 -14.35
C HIS A 212 4.82 -1.78 -12.94
N GLU A 213 5.70 -1.65 -11.96
CA GLU A 213 5.30 -1.30 -10.60
C GLU A 213 4.68 0.10 -10.56
N GLU A 214 5.26 1.08 -11.27
CA GLU A 214 4.73 2.44 -11.38
C GLU A 214 3.35 2.46 -12.06
N GLU A 215 3.18 1.74 -13.18
CA GLU A 215 1.89 1.59 -13.85
C GLU A 215 0.82 1.01 -12.91
N VAL A 216 1.17 -0.03 -12.16
CA VAL A 216 0.26 -0.68 -11.20
C VAL A 216 -0.19 0.29 -10.13
N TRP A 217 0.73 1.08 -9.56
CA TRP A 217 0.41 2.04 -8.52
C TRP A 217 -0.34 3.27 -9.04
N ASP A 218 -0.12 3.70 -10.29
CA ASP A 218 -0.91 4.78 -10.90
C ASP A 218 -2.40 4.39 -11.04
N VAL A 219 -2.67 3.17 -11.50
CA VAL A 219 -4.05 2.64 -11.56
C VAL A 219 -4.69 2.57 -10.18
N VAL A 220 -3.95 2.07 -9.18
CA VAL A 220 -4.42 2.00 -7.78
C VAL A 220 -4.72 3.40 -7.25
N GLN A 221 -3.81 4.35 -7.43
CA GLN A 221 -3.97 5.73 -7.00
C GLN A 221 -5.20 6.38 -7.64
N GLY A 222 -5.39 6.23 -8.95
CA GLY A 222 -6.56 6.75 -9.66
C GLY A 222 -7.87 6.25 -9.06
N LYS A 223 -7.93 4.98 -8.66
CA LYS A 223 -9.09 4.41 -7.99
C LYS A 223 -9.25 4.90 -6.54
N ILE A 224 -8.16 5.09 -5.80
CA ILE A 224 -8.23 5.69 -4.45
C ILE A 224 -8.80 7.11 -4.52
N CYS A 225 -8.37 7.92 -5.49
CA CYS A 225 -8.93 9.24 -5.73
C CYS A 225 -10.45 9.19 -5.98
N LEU A 226 -10.93 8.20 -6.75
CA LEU A 226 -12.35 7.98 -6.96
C LEU A 226 -13.09 7.65 -5.66
N ALA A 227 -12.52 6.79 -4.80
CA ALA A 227 -13.13 6.43 -3.52
C ALA A 227 -13.22 7.63 -2.57
N VAL A 228 -12.15 8.42 -2.47
CA VAL A 228 -12.12 9.66 -1.67
C VAL A 228 -13.15 10.66 -2.20
N ARG A 229 -13.16 10.92 -3.50
CA ARG A 229 -14.13 11.83 -4.14
C ARG A 229 -15.57 11.39 -3.89
N SER A 230 -15.87 10.12 -4.10
CA SER A 230 -17.21 9.57 -3.87
C SER A 230 -17.66 9.73 -2.41
N THR A 231 -16.72 9.63 -1.46
CA THR A 231 -17.00 9.82 -0.04
C THR A 231 -17.32 11.28 0.27
N LEU A 232 -16.55 12.22 -0.26
CA LEU A 232 -16.79 13.65 -0.10
C LEU A 232 -18.10 14.09 -0.76
N ASP A 233 -18.39 13.61 -1.97
CA ASP A 233 -19.64 13.90 -2.68
C ASP A 233 -20.88 13.46 -1.88
N VAL A 234 -20.75 12.42 -1.06
CA VAL A 234 -21.82 11.97 -0.14
C VAL A 234 -21.97 12.93 1.05
N PHE A 235 -20.87 13.38 1.64
CA PHE A 235 -20.91 14.37 2.72
C PHE A 235 -21.47 15.71 2.27
N ASP A 236 -21.12 16.16 1.06
CA ASP A 236 -21.65 17.40 0.49
C ASP A 236 -23.17 17.32 0.28
N ARG A 237 -23.70 16.14 -0.04
CA ARG A 237 -25.15 15.92 -0.13
C ARG A 237 -25.83 15.98 1.24
N PHE A 238 -25.15 15.61 2.31
CA PHE A 238 -25.67 15.76 3.68
C PHE A 238 -25.69 17.22 4.09
N THR A 239 -24.58 17.92 3.90
CA THR A 239 -24.44 19.34 4.30
C THR A 239 -25.37 20.24 3.50
N ALA A 240 -25.65 19.93 2.23
CA ALA A 240 -26.65 20.65 1.44
C ALA A 240 -28.08 20.62 2.01
N LYS A 241 -28.38 19.69 2.95
CA LYS A 241 -29.66 19.64 3.66
C LYS A 241 -29.69 20.41 4.98
N ALA A 242 -28.55 20.89 5.47
CA ALA A 242 -28.50 21.70 6.67
C ALA A 242 -29.29 23.01 6.51
N SER A 243 -29.31 23.59 5.31
CA SER A 243 -30.02 24.83 4.99
C SER A 243 -31.55 24.67 4.82
N ASP A 244 -32.13 23.54 5.21
CA ASP A 244 -33.58 23.33 5.17
C ASP A 244 -34.27 24.20 6.24
N PRO A 245 -35.41 24.86 5.93
CA PRO A 245 -36.07 25.80 6.85
C PRO A 245 -36.59 25.16 8.15
N VAL A 246 -36.75 23.83 8.20
CA VAL A 246 -37.13 23.10 9.41
C VAL A 246 -35.89 22.64 10.19
N ILE A 247 -34.82 22.24 9.49
CA ILE A 247 -33.60 21.68 10.10
C ILE A 247 -32.69 22.79 10.62
N GLU A 248 -32.54 23.91 9.91
CA GLU A 248 -31.66 25.02 10.29
C GLU A 248 -32.00 25.55 11.71
N PRO A 249 -33.27 25.84 12.07
CA PRO A 249 -33.61 26.22 13.44
C PRO A 249 -33.34 25.13 14.49
N MET A 250 -33.37 23.85 14.09
CA MET A 250 -33.01 22.74 14.99
C MET A 250 -31.51 22.74 15.28
N LEU A 251 -30.68 22.96 14.27
CA LEU A 251 -29.22 23.03 14.41
C LEU A 251 -28.80 24.22 15.28
N GLN A 252 -29.44 25.38 15.09
CA GLN A 252 -29.17 26.58 15.91
C GLN A 252 -29.61 26.43 17.38
N SER A 253 -30.51 25.49 17.68
CA SER A 253 -30.99 25.27 19.05
C SER A 253 -29.98 24.56 19.95
N VAL A 254 -28.97 23.92 19.38
CA VAL A 254 -27.92 23.18 20.09
C VAL A 254 -26.57 23.86 19.84
N PRO A 255 -25.81 24.24 20.88
CA PRO A 255 -24.47 24.80 20.69
C PRO A 255 -23.54 23.78 20.04
N ASP A 256 -22.58 24.24 19.22
CA ASP A 256 -21.64 23.35 18.53
C ASP A 256 -20.86 22.51 19.55
N PRO A 257 -20.95 21.16 19.50
CA PRO A 257 -20.23 20.27 20.41
C PRO A 257 -18.70 20.38 20.27
N PHE A 258 -18.18 20.95 19.18
CA PHE A 258 -16.74 21.12 18.93
C PHE A 258 -16.19 22.49 19.37
N ASP A 259 -17.04 23.47 19.67
CA ASP A 259 -16.64 24.80 20.13
C ASP A 259 -16.44 24.90 21.66
N SER A 260 -16.82 23.86 22.43
CA SER A 260 -16.63 23.89 23.89
C SER A 260 -15.22 23.43 24.29
N PRO A 261 -14.36 24.28 24.89
CA PRO A 261 -13.27 23.79 25.70
C PRO A 261 -13.91 23.09 26.89
N VAL A 262 -13.71 21.78 26.98
CA VAL A 262 -14.23 20.92 28.03
C VAL A 262 -13.77 21.46 29.39
N LEU A 263 -14.55 22.35 30.02
CA LEU A 263 -14.39 22.72 31.41
C LEU A 263 -14.92 21.55 32.24
N PHE A 264 -14.07 20.53 32.39
CA PHE A 264 -14.04 19.71 33.58
C PHE A 264 -13.62 20.60 34.76
N THR A 265 -14.49 21.52 35.18
CA THR A 265 -14.48 22.04 36.54
C THR A 265 -15.60 21.34 37.27
N GLU A 266 -15.27 20.16 37.78
CA GLU A 266 -15.91 19.57 38.94
C GLU A 266 -16.03 20.66 40.02
N PRO A 267 -17.21 20.93 40.62
CA PRO A 267 -17.29 21.86 41.72
C PRO A 267 -16.62 21.19 42.93
N ALA A 268 -15.38 21.60 43.20
CA ALA A 268 -14.66 21.26 44.40
C ALA A 268 -15.48 21.68 45.64
N LEU A 269 -15.66 20.73 46.54
CA LEU A 269 -16.05 20.88 47.94
C LEU A 269 -15.62 22.24 48.55
N GLY A 270 -16.58 22.98 49.10
CA GLY A 270 -16.31 24.26 49.74
C GLY A 270 -17.37 24.70 50.76
N HIS A 271 -17.18 24.27 52.01
CA HIS A 271 -17.51 24.96 53.25
C HIS A 271 -18.98 25.11 53.71
N ALA A 272 -19.28 24.39 54.80
CA ALA A 272 -20.34 24.71 55.75
C ALA A 272 -20.06 26.03 56.50
N PRO A 273 -21.09 26.77 56.96
CA PRO A 273 -20.96 27.62 58.12
C PRO A 273 -21.75 27.07 59.31
N ALA A 274 -21.11 27.24 60.46
CA ALA A 274 -21.56 26.86 61.78
C ALA A 274 -22.80 27.64 62.26
N ARG A 275 -23.47 27.02 63.23
CA ARG A 275 -24.54 27.53 64.08
C ARG A 275 -24.33 28.99 64.51
N HIS A 276 -25.42 29.75 64.57
CA HIS A 276 -25.71 30.58 65.74
C HIS A 276 -27.19 30.47 66.12
N LYS A 277 -27.39 30.50 67.44
CA LYS A 277 -28.66 30.54 68.17
C LYS A 277 -29.46 31.79 67.84
#